data_AF-A0A9C7PI47-F1
#
_entry.id   AF-A0A9C7PI47-F1
#
_cell.length_a   1.000
_cell.length_b   1.000
_cell.length_c   1.000
_cell.angle_alpha   90.00
_cell.angle_beta   90.00
_cell.angle_gamma   90.00
#
_symmetry.space_group_name_H-M   'P 1'
#
loop_
_entity.id
_entity.type
_entity.pdbx_description
1 polymer ?
#
loop_
_entity_poly.entity_id
_entity_poly.type
_entity_poly.pdbx_seq_one_letter_code
_entity_poly.pdbx_strand_id
1 'polypeptide(L)' 'MNKRSEIEQAFYDYNRTEFGGWKWGNSDPVHGTQKEKFAKLISGKIIKPAK' A
#
# COMPACT_ATOMS: atom_id res chain seq x y z
N MET A 1 20.64 -7.25 3.47
CA MET A 1 19.78 -6.73 2.39
C MET A 1 20.31 -5.41 1.85
N ASN A 2 21.46 -5.45 1.18
CA ASN A 2 21.97 -4.40 0.30
C ASN A 2 22.89 -4.97 -0.81
N LYS A 3 22.93 -6.31 -0.98
CA LYS A 3 23.69 -6.98 -2.03
C LYS A 3 22.80 -7.28 -3.23
N ARG A 4 23.36 -7.23 -4.44
CA ARG A 4 22.64 -7.47 -5.70
C ARG A 4 21.92 -8.82 -5.74
N SER A 5 22.55 -9.87 -5.21
CA SER A 5 21.96 -11.21 -5.12
C SER A 5 20.70 -11.26 -4.23
N GLU A 6 20.66 -10.48 -3.15
CA GLU A 6 19.49 -10.39 -2.27
C GLU A 6 18.32 -9.68 -2.97
N ILE A 7 18.62 -8.69 -3.82
CA ILE A 7 17.61 -7.99 -4.64
C ILE A 7 17.04 -8.94 -5.70
N GLU A 8 17.89 -9.70 -6.39
CA GLU A 8 17.47 -10.71 -7.38
C GLU A 8 16.57 -11.77 -6.73
N GLN A 9 16.93 -12.26 -5.54
CA GLN A 9 16.09 -13.18 -4.77
C GLN A 9 14.71 -12.58 -4.45
N ALA A 10 14.66 -11.32 -4.01
CA ALA A 10 13.40 -10.64 -3.72
C ALA A 10 12.49 -10.53 -4.96
N PHE A 11 13.05 -10.33 -6.16
CA PHE A 11 12.29 -10.36 -7.40
C PHE A 11 11.71 -11.76 -7.71
N TYR A 12 12.49 -12.82 -7.51
CA TYR A 12 12.00 -14.19 -7.69
C TYR A 12 10.86 -14.52 -6.71
N ASP A 13 11.01 -14.13 -5.45
CA ASP A 13 10.01 -14.38 -4.41
C ASP A 13 8.70 -13.60 -4.66
N TYR A 14 8.82 -12.34 -5.10
CA TYR A 14 7.69 -11.51 -5.52
C TYR A 14 6.96 -12.12 -6.72
N ASN A 15 7.67 -12.53 -7.78
CA ASN A 15 7.04 -13.11 -8.96
C ASN A 15 6.31 -14.43 -8.67
N ARG A 16 6.73 -15.18 -7.64
CA ARG A 16 6.14 -16.47 -7.30
C ARG A 16 4.87 -16.35 -6.48
N THR A 17 4.82 -15.39 -5.56
CA THR A 17 3.78 -15.36 -4.51
C THR A 17 3.24 -13.97 -4.19
N GLU A 18 3.82 -12.91 -4.76
CA GLU A 18 3.56 -11.53 -4.37
C GLU A 18 3.67 -11.35 -2.85
N PHE A 19 4.61 -12.08 -2.22
CA PHE A 19 4.77 -12.17 -0.77
C PHE A 19 3.53 -12.64 0.01
N GLY A 20 2.75 -13.55 -0.59
CA GLY A 20 1.56 -14.15 0.03
C GLY A 20 0.25 -13.49 -0.38
N GLY A 21 0.28 -12.57 -1.36
CA GLY A 21 -0.90 -11.88 -1.89
C GLY A 21 -1.50 -10.89 -0.89
N TRP A 22 -1.86 -9.69 -1.34
CA TRP A 22 -2.46 -8.69 -0.45
C TRP A 22 -3.93 -9.00 -0.20
N LYS A 23 -4.38 -8.85 1.04
CA LYS A 23 -5.80 -9.04 1.41
C LYS A 23 -6.73 -7.98 0.80
N TRP A 24 -6.19 -6.97 0.14
CA TRP A 24 -6.94 -5.91 -0.51
C TRP A 24 -7.15 -6.28 -1.99
N GLY A 25 -8.40 -6.23 -2.46
CA GLY A 25 -8.76 -6.70 -3.81
C GLY A 25 -8.22 -5.86 -4.96
N ASN A 26 -7.75 -4.64 -4.69
CA ASN A 26 -6.99 -3.82 -5.64
C ASN A 26 -5.57 -3.66 -5.10
N SER A 27 -4.60 -3.60 -6.02
CA SER A 27 -3.16 -3.51 -5.74
C SER A 27 -2.82 -2.35 -4.78
N ASP A 28 -3.62 -1.28 -4.80
CA ASP A 28 -3.37 -0.08 -4.03
C ASP A 28 -4.64 0.50 -3.37
N PRO A 29 -4.54 1.06 -2.15
CA PRO A 29 -5.57 1.89 -1.57
C PRO A 29 -5.67 3.21 -2.34
N VAL A 30 -6.61 3.29 -3.29
CA VAL A 30 -6.88 4.53 -4.04
C VAL A 30 -7.78 5.46 -3.23
N HIS A 31 -7.37 6.71 -3.04
CA HIS A 31 -8.16 7.74 -2.33
C HIS A 31 -9.33 8.32 -3.15
N GLY A 32 -9.87 7.55 -4.10
CA GLY A 32 -10.89 7.99 -5.03
C GLY A 32 -10.34 9.00 -6.06
N THR A 33 -11.24 9.59 -6.83
CA THR A 33 -10.90 10.51 -7.93
C THR A 33 -10.67 11.95 -7.48
N GLN A 34 -11.05 12.31 -6.26
CA GLN A 34 -10.98 13.68 -5.77
C GLN A 34 -9.68 13.93 -4.99
N LYS A 35 -9.00 15.04 -5.28
CA LYS A 35 -7.80 15.47 -4.55
C LYS A 35 -8.20 16.20 -3.26
N GLU A 36 -8.67 15.45 -2.27
CA GLU A 36 -9.03 16.00 -0.95
C GLU A 36 -8.00 15.65 0.13
N LYS A 37 -7.79 16.57 1.07
CA LYS A 37 -7.04 16.31 2.30
C LYS A 37 -7.99 15.74 3.35
N PHE A 38 -7.67 14.60 3.93
CA PHE A 38 -8.42 14.01 5.04
C PHE A 38 -7.50 13.17 5.94
N ALA A 39 -7.95 12.87 7.16
CA ALA A 39 -7.34 11.84 8.00
C ALA A 39 -8.42 10.89 8.54
N LYS A 40 -8.15 9.58 8.47
CA LYS A 40 -9.00 8.53 9.04
C LYS A 40 -8.39 8.05 10.36
N LEU A 41 -9.08 8.31 11.47
CA LEU A 41 -8.68 7.88 12.81
C LEU A 41 -8.93 6.37 12.97
N ILE A 42 -8.24 5.74 13.94
CA ILE A 42 -8.45 4.32 14.29
C ILE A 42 -9.91 4.00 14.63
N SER A 43 -10.66 4.98 15.17
CA SER A 43 -12.09 4.86 15.42
C SER A 43 -12.96 4.79 14.15
N GLY A 44 -12.36 4.96 12.97
CA GLY A 44 -13.05 5.08 11.69
C GLY A 44 -13.53 6.49 11.36
N LYS A 45 -13.41 7.45 12.30
CA LYS A 45 -13.79 8.85 12.07
C LYS A 45 -12.88 9.51 11.03
N ILE A 46 -13.49 10.20 10.07
CA ILE A 46 -12.79 10.98 9.04
C ILE A 46 -12.82 12.46 9.43
N ILE A 47 -11.68 13.12 9.43
CA ILE A 47 -11.54 14.58 9.63
C ILE A 47 -11.01 15.24 8.35
N LYS A 48 -11.54 16.40 8.02
CA LYS A 48 -11.11 17.26 6.90
C LYS A 48 -10.54 18.58 7.46
N PRO A 49 -9.57 19.22 6.80
CA PRO A 49 -9.06 20.51 7.25
C PRO A 49 -10.18 21.56 7.23
N ALA A 50 -10.14 22.47 8.22
CA ALA A 50 -10.92 23.70 8.12
C ALA A 50 -10.41 24.52 6.92
N LYS A 51 -11.35 25.18 6.23
CA LYS A 51 -11.07 26.03 5.07
C LYS A 51 -10.23 27.25 5.46
#